data_AF-A0A6G0XYM6-F1
#
_entry.id   AF-A0A6G0XYM6-F1
#
_cell.length_a   1.000
_cell.length_b   1.000
_cell.length_c   1.000
_cell.angle_alpha   90.00
_cell.angle_beta   90.00
_cell.angle_gamma   90.00
#
_symmetry.space_group_name_H-M   'P 1'
#
loop_
_entity.id
_entity.type
_entity.pdbx_description
1 polymer ?
#
loop_
_entity_poly.entity_id
_entity_poly.type
_entity_poly.pdbx_seq_one_letter_code
_entity_poly.pdbx_strand_id
1 'polypeptide(L)'
;MTLSPEEWETIKPKNTSVRTYMTLPKGEWSHIIAEHFWELTHLQCCLTFKLAKVYKEGKFYFLIFGRCKICESNFKGVYTTSRHLIQGELVVLFAIM
;
A
#
# COMPACT_ATOMS: atom_id res chain seq x y z
N MET A 1 -4.76 4.65 8.01
CA MET A 1 -4.27 5.52 6.93
C MET A 1 -5.40 5.80 5.97
N THR A 2 -5.71 7.07 5.71
CA THR A 2 -6.64 7.47 4.65
C THR A 2 -5.83 8.28 3.66
N LEU A 3 -5.59 7.74 2.47
CA LEU A 3 -5.03 8.55 1.38
C LEU A 3 -6.06 9.63 1.07
N SER A 4 -5.63 10.88 0.98
CA SER A 4 -6.48 11.93 0.45
C SER A 4 -6.85 11.63 -1.01
N PRO A 5 -7.97 12.18 -1.50
CA PRO A 5 -8.34 12.04 -2.92
C PRO A 5 -7.24 12.52 -3.89
N GLU A 6 -6.49 13.56 -3.51
CA GLU A 6 -5.41 14.14 -4.33
C GLU A 6 -4.19 13.21 -4.44
N GLU A 7 -3.77 12.61 -3.32
CA GLU A 7 -2.71 11.61 -3.31
C GLU A 7 -3.10 10.38 -4.14
N TRP A 8 -4.37 9.96 -4.04
CA TRP A 8 -4.87 8.83 -4.82
C TRP A 8 -4.83 9.08 -6.33
N GLU A 9 -5.20 10.27 -6.79
CA GLU A 9 -5.12 10.61 -8.22
C GLU A 9 -3.68 10.63 -8.73
N THR A 10 -2.72 11.02 -7.88
CA THR A 10 -1.29 11.04 -8.24
C THR A 10 -0.73 9.63 -8.46
N ILE A 11 -1.12 8.68 -7.61
CA ILE A 11 -0.58 7.31 -7.67
C ILE A 11 -1.46 6.34 -8.45
N LYS A 12 -2.53 6.82 -9.09
CA LYS A 12 -3.57 5.99 -9.69
C LYS A 12 -2.99 4.86 -10.55
N PRO A 13 -3.44 3.62 -10.34
CA PRO A 13 -2.89 2.47 -11.06
C PRO A 13 -3.09 2.59 -12.56
N LYS A 14 -2.04 2.24 -13.32
CA LYS A 14 -2.12 2.12 -14.79
C LYS A 14 -2.59 0.71 -15.15
N ASN A 15 -3.54 0.64 -16.08
CA ASN A 15 -4.17 -0.61 -16.50
C ASN A 15 -3.12 -1.49 -17.22
N THR A 16 -2.88 -2.70 -16.71
CA THR A 16 -2.08 -3.70 -17.43
C THR A 16 -3.03 -4.71 -18.05
N SER A 17 -3.03 -4.84 -19.38
CA SER A 17 -4.01 -5.64 -20.14
C SER A 17 -3.98 -7.15 -19.87
N VAL A 18 -2.97 -7.65 -19.15
CA VAL A 18 -2.69 -9.09 -19.02
C VAL A 18 -2.99 -9.65 -17.62
N ARG A 19 -3.18 -8.80 -16.61
CA ARG A 19 -3.29 -9.22 -15.20
C ARG A 19 -4.64 -8.84 -14.59
N THR A 20 -5.11 -9.67 -13.65
CA THR A 20 -6.33 -9.41 -12.86
C THR A 20 -6.17 -8.26 -11.86
N TYR A 21 -4.96 -7.74 -11.69
CA TYR A 21 -4.62 -6.60 -10.86
C TYR A 21 -3.83 -5.57 -11.66
N MET A 22 -4.01 -4.31 -11.30
CA MET A 22 -3.20 -3.20 -11.77
C MET A 22 -2.04 -2.97 -10.79
N THR A 23 -1.01 -2.24 -11.20
CA THR A 23 0.11 -1.88 -10.32
C THR A 23 0.26 -0.37 -10.27
N LEU A 24 0.64 0.16 -9.10
CA LEU A 24 0.97 1.58 -9.00
C LEU A 24 2.24 1.90 -9.81
N PRO A 25 2.35 3.12 -10.38
CA PRO A 25 3.53 3.55 -11.13
C PRO A 25 4.81 3.46 -10.29
N LYS A 26 5.87 2.84 -10.81
CA LYS A 26 7.15 2.76 -10.06
C LYS A 26 7.68 4.17 -9.78
N GLY A 27 8.16 4.41 -8.55
CA GLY A 27 8.79 5.67 -8.14
C GLY A 27 7.84 6.71 -7.55
N GLU A 28 6.56 6.65 -7.86
CA GLU A 28 5.61 7.72 -7.49
C GLU A 28 4.93 7.51 -6.13
N TRP A 29 4.74 6.26 -5.68
CA TRP A 29 3.90 5.99 -4.50
C TRP A 29 4.66 5.64 -3.23
N SER A 30 5.92 5.19 -3.34
CA SER A 30 6.65 4.63 -2.19
C SER A 30 6.92 5.65 -1.09
N HIS A 31 7.10 6.93 -1.44
CA HIS A 31 7.37 7.99 -0.46
C HIS A 31 6.11 8.33 0.34
N ILE A 32 4.95 8.48 -0.31
CA ILE A 32 3.64 8.68 0.32
C ILE A 32 3.35 7.55 1.33
N ILE A 33 3.55 6.30 0.91
CA ILE A 33 3.33 5.14 1.80
C ILE A 33 4.32 5.12 2.97
N ALA A 34 5.58 5.53 2.76
CA ALA A 34 6.58 5.59 3.82
C ALA A 34 6.23 6.62 4.89
N GLU A 35 5.80 7.81 4.48
CA GLU A 35 5.38 8.88 5.39
C GLU A 35 4.23 8.43 6.28
N HIS A 36 3.16 7.91 5.67
CA HIS A 36 2.04 7.42 6.47
C HIS A 36 2.37 6.22 7.35
N PHE A 37 3.25 5.33 6.89
CA PHE A 37 3.72 4.22 7.71
C PHE A 37 4.42 4.75 8.96
N TRP A 38 5.27 5.76 8.82
CA TRP A 38 5.94 6.42 9.93
C TRP A 38 4.94 7.07 10.89
N GLU A 39 3.99 7.86 10.38
CA GLU A 39 2.96 8.52 11.20
C GLU A 39 2.14 7.54 12.05
N LEU A 40 1.84 6.36 11.51
CA LEU A 40 1.01 5.37 12.20
C LEU A 40 1.77 4.53 13.21
N THR A 41 3.03 4.22 12.92
CA THR A 41 3.76 3.15 13.62
C THR A 41 4.91 3.70 14.45
N HIS A 42 5.42 4.89 14.07
CA HIS A 42 6.64 5.48 14.60
C HIS A 42 7.85 4.53 14.54
N LEU A 43 7.83 3.55 13.63
CA LEU A 43 8.89 2.58 13.47
C LEU A 43 9.98 3.11 12.54
N GLN A 44 11.20 3.21 13.07
CA GLN A 44 12.40 3.66 12.33
C GLN A 44 12.97 2.54 11.44
N CYS A 45 12.14 1.93 10.61
CA CYS A 45 12.56 0.88 9.69
C CYS A 45 12.98 1.44 8.33
N CYS A 46 14.13 1.00 7.81
CA CYS A 46 14.55 1.28 6.42
C CYS A 46 13.76 0.41 5.43
N LEU A 47 12.51 0.79 5.18
CA LEU A 47 11.60 0.05 4.31
C LEU A 47 12.01 0.12 2.84
N THR A 48 11.97 -1.02 2.17
CA THR A 48 12.03 -1.14 0.72
C THR A 48 10.73 -1.75 0.23
N PHE A 49 9.99 -0.99 -0.57
CA PHE A 49 8.74 -1.44 -1.16
C PHE A 49 8.99 -2.28 -2.40
N LYS A 50 8.41 -3.48 -2.43
CA LYS A 50 8.60 -4.45 -3.52
C LYS A 50 7.47 -4.41 -4.53
N LEU A 51 6.23 -4.21 -4.07
CA LEU A 51 5.06 -4.31 -4.92
C LEU A 51 3.86 -3.58 -4.33
N ALA A 52 3.09 -2.94 -5.21
CA ALA A 52 1.77 -2.43 -4.93
C ALA A 52 0.79 -2.96 -5.99
N LYS A 53 -0.19 -3.76 -5.56
CA LYS A 53 -1.26 -4.30 -6.41
C LYS A 53 -2.57 -3.60 -6.08
N VAL A 54 -3.31 -3.20 -7.12
CA VAL A 54 -4.67 -2.67 -7.01
C VAL A 54 -5.61 -3.63 -7.72
N TYR A 55 -6.67 -4.06 -7.05
CA TYR A 55 -7.69 -4.94 -7.61
C TYR A 55 -8.98 -4.14 -7.81
N LYS A 56 -9.58 -4.25 -9.00
CA LYS A 56 -10.85 -3.57 -9.31
C LYS A 56 -12.02 -4.15 -8.52
N GLU A 57 -11.91 -5.42 -8.16
CA GLU A 57 -12.96 -6.20 -7.48
C GLU A 57 -12.32 -7.11 -6.42
N GLY A 58 -13.06 -7.38 -5.34
CA GLY A 58 -12.65 -8.31 -4.28
C GLY A 58 -12.52 -7.66 -2.90
N LYS A 59 -12.14 -8.48 -1.91
CA LYS A 59 -12.00 -8.07 -0.49
C LYS A 59 -10.87 -7.05 -0.28
N PHE A 60 -9.82 -7.11 -1.10
CA PHE A 60 -8.62 -6.27 -0.99
C PHE A 60 -8.52 -5.39 -2.21
N TYR A 61 -8.78 -4.09 -2.04
CA TYR A 61 -8.68 -3.13 -3.12
C TYR A 61 -7.22 -2.79 -3.40
N PHE A 62 -6.39 -2.72 -2.35
CA PHE A 62 -5.00 -2.32 -2.49
C PHE A 62 -4.08 -3.10 -1.53
N LEU A 63 -2.96 -3.60 -2.06
CA LEU A 63 -2.03 -4.48 -1.38
C LEU A 63 -0.60 -3.99 -1.60
N ILE A 64 0.07 -3.62 -0.51
CA ILE A 64 1.48 -3.21 -0.50
C ILE A 64 2.32 -4.27 0.20
N PHE A 65 3.47 -4.58 -0.38
CA PHE A 65 4.49 -5.42 0.23
C PHE A 65 5.80 -4.66 0.35
N GLY A 66 6.41 -4.72 1.54
CA GLY A 66 7.72 -4.16 1.81
C GLY A 66 8.55 -5.05 2.73
N ARG A 67 9.85 -4.77 2.80
CA ARG A 67 10.79 -5.40 3.76
C ARG A 67 11.73 -4.34 4.29
N CYS A 68 12.06 -4.40 5.58
CA CYS A 68 13.15 -3.60 6.13
C CYS A 68 14.50 -4.16 5.66
N LYS A 69 15.44 -3.30 5.25
CA LYS A 69 16.80 -3.73 4.88
C LYS A 69 17.70 -4.05 6.09
N ILE A 70 17.34 -3.56 7.27
CA ILE A 70 18.16 -3.68 8.49
C ILE A 70 17.67 -4.84 9.36
N CYS A 71 16.43 -4.78 9.84
CA CYS A 71 15.86 -5.83 10.69
C CYS A 71 15.18 -6.95 9.91
N GLU A 72 15.22 -6.89 8.57
CA GLU A 72 14.67 -7.90 7.66
C GLU A 72 13.16 -8.19 7.76
N SER A 73 12.44 -7.53 8.67
CA SER A 73 11.02 -7.72 8.91
C SER A 73 10.19 -7.40 7.67
N ASN A 74 9.12 -8.17 7.46
CA ASN A 74 8.23 -7.98 6.33
C ASN A 74 7.02 -7.15 6.74
N PHE A 75 6.63 -6.25 5.86
CA PHE A 75 5.46 -5.41 6.00
C PHE A 75 4.46 -5.75 4.89
N LYS A 76 3.20 -5.95 5.28
CA LYS A 76 2.07 -6.08 4.37
C LYS A 76 1.00 -5.05 4.74
N GLY A 77 0.85 -4.03 3.89
CA GLY A 77 -0.23 -3.07 3.98
C GLY A 77 -1.42 -3.55 3.16
N VAL A 78 -2.62 -3.59 3.74
CA VAL A 78 -3.84 -4.03 3.06
C VAL A 78 -4.93 -3.00 3.23
N TYR A 79 -5.45 -2.47 2.12
CA TYR A 79 -6.59 -1.57 2.13
C TYR A 79 -7.82 -2.29 1.56
N THR A 80 -8.86 -2.38 2.39
CA THR A 80 -10.13 -3.04 2.07
C THR A 80 -11.20 -1.98 1.85
N THR A 81 -11.76 -1.89 0.64
CA THR A 81 -12.96 -1.07 0.41
C THR A 81 -14.18 -1.85 0.91
N SER A 82 -14.75 -1.46 2.04
CA SER A 82 -16.05 -1.97 2.50
C SER A 82 -17.17 -1.27 1.72
N ARG A 83 -18.21 -2.02 1.33
CA ARG A 83 -19.22 -1.65 0.31
C ARG A 83 -20.07 -0.38 0.58
N HIS A 84 -19.81 0.42 1.63
CA HIS A 84 -20.66 1.57 1.95
C HIS A 84 -19.96 2.88 2.32
N LEU A 85 -18.64 2.96 2.38
CA LEU A 85 -17.96 4.23 2.66
C LEU A 85 -16.67 4.33 1.85
N ILE A 86 -16.41 5.50 1.30
CA ILE A 86 -15.15 5.90 0.66
C ILE A 86 -14.10 6.14 1.76
N GLN A 87 -13.99 5.23 2.72
CA GLN A 87 -13.08 5.26 3.86
C GLN A 87 -12.67 3.81 4.12
N GLY A 88 -11.66 3.34 3.39
CA GLY A 88 -11.03 2.07 3.70
C GLY A 88 -9.98 2.24 4.80
N GLU A 89 -9.77 1.18 5.55
CA GLU A 89 -8.75 1.12 6.59
C GLU A 89 -7.55 0.31 6.07
N LEU A 90 -6.35 0.87 6.20
CA LEU A 90 -5.12 0.13 5.96
C LEU A 90 -4.79 -0.70 7.21
N VAL A 91 -5.05 -2.01 7.15
CA VAL A 91 -4.58 -2.94 8.17
C VAL A 91 -3.12 -3.26 7.87
N VAL A 92 -2.23 -2.77 8.73
CA VAL A 92 -0.80 -3.09 8.68
C VAL A 92 -0.58 -4.40 9.41
N LEU A 93 -0.31 -5.46 8.66
CA LEU A 93 0.14 -6.72 9.24
C LEU A 93 1.66 -6.72 9.24
N PHE A 94 2.23 -6.62 10.45
CA PHE A 94 3.64 -6.88 10.69
C PHE A 94 3.85 -8.38 10.78
N ALA A 95 4.68 -8.94 9.90
CA ALA A 95 5.27 -10.25 10.15
C ALA A 95 6.66 -10.00 10.72
N ILE A 96 6.74 -10.03 12.06
CA ILE A 96 8.01 -10.19 12.76
C ILE A 96 8.39 -11.67 12.54
N MET A 97 9.30 -11.92 11.60
CA MET A 97 10.05 -13.18 11.55
C MET A 97 11.38 -12.95 12.24
#